data_AF-L7E809-F1
#
_entry.id   AF-L7E809-F1
#
_cell.length_a   1.000
_cell.length_b   1.000
_cell.length_c   1.000
_cell.angle_alpha   90.00
_cell.angle_beta   90.00
_cell.angle_gamma   90.00
#
_symmetry.space_group_name_H-M   'P 1'
#
loop_
_entity.id
_entity.type
_entity.pdbx_description
1 polymer ?
#
loop_
_entity_poly.entity_id
_entity_poly.type
_entity_poly.pdbx_seq_one_letter_code
_entity_poly.pdbx_strand_id
1 'polypeptide(L)' 'MLIEEIESLEKQLLSLRVESRSYPLNELIAFSSAFMTMKAIASTLNQMSQDLPAYTQ' A
#
# COMPACT_ATOMS: atom_id res chain seq x y z
N MET A 1 -0.85 -9.79 6.54
CA MET A 1 -2.05 -8.92 6.49
C MET A 1 -1.95 -8.06 5.23
N LEU A 2 -3.03 -7.71 4.55
CA LEU A 2 -3.00 -6.99 3.25
C LEU A 2 -2.10 -5.73 3.27
N ILE A 3 -2.05 -5.00 4.39
CA ILE A 3 -1.20 -3.83 4.58
C ILE A 3 0.30 -4.19 4.48
N GLU A 4 0.73 -5.31 5.08
CA GLU A 4 2.13 -5.77 5.06
C GLU A 4 2.57 -6.18 3.64
N GLU A 5 1.65 -6.74 2.84
CA GLU A 5 1.90 -7.06 1.43
C GLU A 5 2.11 -5.79 0.60
N ILE A 6 1.28 -4.76 0.84
CA ILE A 6 1.42 -3.45 0.21
C ILE A 6 2.77 -2.80 0.59
N GLU A 7 3.18 -2.87 1.86
CA GLU A 7 4.48 -2.33 2.32
C GLU A 7 5.68 -3.10 1.73
N SER A 8 5.56 -4.42 1.61
CA SER A 8 6.59 -5.26 0.98
C SER A 8 6.77 -4.87 -0.49
N LEU A 9 5.66 -4.69 -1.22
CA LEU A 9 5.68 -4.26 -2.62
C LEU A 9 6.24 -2.84 -2.76
N GLU A 10 5.86 -1.92 -1.88
CA GLU A 10 6.39 -0.54 -1.84
C GLU A 10 7.92 -0.55 -1.75
N LYS A 11 8.47 -1.34 -0.82
CA LYS A 11 9.93 -1.47 -0.63
C LYS A 11 10.62 -2.08 -1.85
N GLN A 12 10.08 -3.14 -2.43
CA GLN A 12 10.67 -3.78 -3.61
C GLN A 12 10.73 -2.83 -4.80
N LEU A 13 9.63 -2.11 -5.07
CA LEU A 13 9.58 -1.15 -6.17
C LEU A 13 10.45 0.08 -5.92
N LEU A 14 10.55 0.56 -4.67
CA LEU A 14 11.48 1.62 -4.31
C LEU A 14 12.93 1.22 -4.53
N SER A 15 13.32 -0.01 -4.17
CA SER A 15 14.68 -0.52 -4.40
C SER A 15 15.02 -0.58 -5.89
N LEU A 16 14.14 -1.17 -6.71
CA LEU A 16 14.29 -1.19 -8.17
C LEU A 16 14.39 0.22 -8.74
N ARG A 17 13.60 1.14 -8.18
CA ARG A 17 13.65 2.54 -8.54
C ARG A 17 15.02 3.13 -8.20
N VAL A 18 15.50 3.06 -6.96
CA VAL A 18 16.83 3.61 -6.58
C VAL A 18 17.97 3.11 -7.50
N GLU A 19 17.91 1.86 -7.96
CA GLU A 19 18.91 1.28 -8.88
C GLU A 19 18.97 1.97 -10.25
N SER A 20 17.87 2.55 -10.75
CA SER A 20 17.81 3.22 -12.07
C SER A 20 18.19 4.71 -12.09
N ARG A 21 18.57 5.30 -10.94
CA ARG A 21 19.31 6.58 -10.78
C ARG A 21 18.75 7.86 -11.47
N SER A 22 17.50 7.91 -11.90
CA SER A 22 16.88 9.17 -12.38
C SER A 22 15.39 9.21 -12.02
N TYR A 23 15.01 10.13 -11.11
CA TYR A 23 13.61 10.30 -10.69
C TYR A 23 13.20 11.77 -10.66
N PRO A 24 12.34 12.18 -11.59
CA PRO A 24 11.56 13.40 -11.45
C PRO A 24 10.77 13.38 -10.12
N LEU A 25 10.82 14.47 -9.35
CA LEU A 25 10.14 14.58 -8.05
C LEU A 25 8.63 14.27 -8.14
N ASN A 26 7.97 14.65 -9.23
CA ASN A 26 6.56 14.36 -9.50
C ASN A 26 6.27 12.86 -9.59
N GLU A 27 7.17 12.05 -10.14
CA GLU A 27 7.01 10.60 -10.20
C GLU A 27 7.21 9.96 -8.82
N LEU A 28 8.07 10.54 -7.98
CA LEU A 28 8.24 10.09 -6.60
C LEU A 28 6.99 10.40 -5.76
N ILE A 29 6.43 11.61 -5.91
CA ILE A 29 5.18 12.00 -5.27
C ILE A 29 4.04 11.07 -5.70
N ALA A 30 3.85 10.86 -7.01
CA ALA A 30 2.79 10.00 -7.53
C ALA A 30 2.91 8.55 -7.02
N PHE A 31 4.14 8.02 -6.98
CA PHE A 31 4.42 6.70 -6.42
C PHE A 31 4.01 6.61 -4.95
N SER A 32 4.52 7.52 -4.11
CA SER A 32 4.22 7.50 -2.67
C SER A 32 2.73 7.72 -2.40
N SER A 33 2.06 8.59 -3.16
CA SER A 33 0.61 8.81 -3.07
C SER A 33 -0.18 7.54 -3.36
N ALA A 34 0.18 6.77 -4.40
CA ALA A 34 -0.51 5.51 -4.72
C ALA A 34 -0.44 4.52 -3.55
N PHE A 35 0.73 4.36 -2.93
CA PHE A 35 0.91 3.46 -1.78
C PHE A 35 0.17 3.94 -0.52
N MET A 36 0.14 5.25 -0.26
CA MET A 36 -0.68 5.81 0.81
C MET A 36 -2.17 5.51 0.60
N THR A 37 -2.69 5.70 -0.62
CA THR A 37 -4.09 5.38 -0.96
C THR A 37 -4.39 3.90 -0.79
N MET A 38 -3.53 3.00 -1.27
CA MET A 38 -3.72 1.55 -1.12
C MET A 38 -3.76 1.13 0.36
N LYS A 39 -2.86 1.68 1.20
CA LYS A 39 -2.86 1.41 2.65
C LYS A 39 -4.12 1.92 3.34
N ALA A 40 -4.64 3.09 2.95
CA ALA A 40 -5.88 3.62 3.48
C ALA A 40 -7.08 2.71 3.14
N ILE A 41 -7.19 2.28 1.88
CA ILE A 41 -8.24 1.35 1.44
C ILE A 41 -8.14 0.02 2.21
N ALA A 42 -6.95 -0.56 2.30
CA ALA A 42 -6.73 -1.80 3.04
C ALA A 42 -7.08 -1.67 4.54
N SER A 43 -6.77 -0.53 5.15
CA SER A 43 -7.15 -0.24 6.53
C SER A 43 -8.68 -0.15 6.69
N THR A 44 -9.38 0.52 5.78
CA THR A 44 -10.84 0.56 5.77
C THR A 44 -11.45 -0.84 5.61
N LEU A 45 -10.92 -1.67 4.71
CA LEU A 45 -11.40 -3.04 4.51
C LEU A 45 -11.17 -3.91 5.76
N ASN A 46 -10.00 -3.78 6.40
CA ASN A 46 -9.72 -4.49 7.66
C ASN A 46 -10.70 -4.07 8.76
N GLN A 47 -11.01 -2.78 8.87
CA GLN A 47 -11.99 -2.27 9.84
C GLN A 47 -13.39 -2.85 9.56
N MET A 48 -13.85 -2.79 8.31
CA MET A 48 -15.13 -3.38 7.91
C MET A 48 -15.19 -4.89 8.21
N SER A 49 -14.11 -5.62 7.95
CA SER A 49 -14.03 -7.06 8.23
C SER A 49 -14.10 -7.38 9.73
N GLN A 50 -13.63 -6.48 10.60
CA GLN A 50 -13.72 -6.62 12.05
C GLN A 50 -15.12 -6.26 12.57
N ASP A 51 -15.77 -5.28 11.93
CA ASP A 51 -17.10 -4.78 12.32
C ASP A 51 -18.24 -5.67 11.82
N LEU A 52 -17.99 -6.51 10.80
CA LEU A 52 -18.95 -7.50 10.32
C LEU A 52 -19.14 -8.59 11.39
N PRO A 53 -20.38 -8.79 11.91
CA PRO A 53 -20.63 -9.89 12.81
C PRO A 53 -20.30 -11.20 12.09
N ALA A 54 -19.55 -12.08 12.77
CA ALA A 54 -19.37 -13.43 12.28
C ALA A 54 -20.77 -14.03 12.10
N TYR A 55 -21.16 -14.35 10.87
CA TYR A 55 -22.32 -15.18 10.60
C TYR A 55 -22.00 -16.58 11.13
N THR A 56 -22.16 -16.76 12.44
CA THR A 56 -22.22 -18.08 13.06
C THR A 56 -23.49 -18.75 12.55
N GLN A 57 -23.31 -19.72 11.66
CA GLN A 57 -24.34 -20.72 11.36
C GLN A 57 -24.49 -21.68 12.54
#